data_AF-A0A926ZD52-F1
#
_entry.id   AF-A0A926ZD52-F1
#
_cell.length_a   1.000
_cell.length_b   1.000
_cell.length_c   1.000
_cell.angle_alpha   90.00
_cell.angle_beta   90.00
_cell.angle_gamma   90.00
#
_symmetry.space_group_name_H-M   'P 1'
#
loop_
_entity.id
_entity.type
_entity.pdbx_description
1 polymer ?
#
loop_
_entity_poly.entity_id
_entity_poly.type
_entity_poly.pdbx_seq_one_letter_code
_entity_poly.pdbx_strand_id
1 'polypeptide(L)'
;MFREFLPFDLSVDKVTLAGLGLWSLALYLAFSPVSDWVMEQLQRWFNFAERSLYTSEEEFERTRLARESQNAFYASIFSIVPFLIVGGVVNYGVELGLGRSWAVSMGILSCIGAGVYELGRRDGQSLD
;
A
#
# COMPACT_ATOMS: atom_id res chain seq x y z
N MET A 1 11.46 18.09 21.43
CA MET A 1 10.03 18.38 21.65
C MET A 1 9.10 17.29 21.11
N PHE A 2 8.97 17.02 19.80
CA PHE A 2 8.08 15.94 19.30
C PHE A 2 8.45 14.51 19.73
N ARG A 3 9.70 14.27 20.14
CA ARG A 3 10.17 12.96 20.65
C ARG A 3 9.80 12.66 22.11
N GLU A 4 9.30 13.65 22.87
CA GLU A 4 8.98 13.48 24.30
C GLU A 4 7.52 13.07 24.54
N PHE A 5 6.64 13.24 23.55
CA PHE A 5 5.21 12.86 23.63
C PHE A 5 4.90 11.47 23.08
N LEU A 6 5.87 10.85 22.40
CA LEU A 6 5.74 9.53 21.81
C LEU A 6 6.43 8.54 22.75
N PRO A 7 5.74 7.54 23.34
CA PRO A 7 6.40 6.48 24.10
C PRO A 7 7.20 5.52 23.19
N PHE A 8 7.61 5.98 22.01
CA PHE A 8 8.19 5.20 20.93
C PHE A 8 9.57 5.78 20.57
N ASP A 9 10.62 4.96 20.68
CA ASP A 9 11.89 5.26 20.04
C ASP A 9 11.80 4.81 18.58
N LEU A 10 11.40 5.73 17.70
CA LEU A 10 11.41 5.53 16.24
C LEU A 10 12.87 5.53 15.74
N SER A 11 13.59 4.48 16.10
CA SER A 11 14.91 4.19 15.57
C SER A 11 14.74 3.65 14.15
N VAL A 12 14.83 4.55 13.15
CA VAL A 12 14.81 4.18 11.74
C VAL A 12 16.14 3.53 11.39
N ASP A 13 16.27 2.26 11.74
CA ASP A 13 17.39 1.43 11.32
C ASP A 13 17.01 0.48 10.18
N LYS A 14 18.04 -0.15 9.60
CA LYS A 14 17.90 -1.04 8.45
C LYS A 14 16.98 -2.22 8.72
N VAL A 15 16.95 -2.72 9.97
CA VAL A 15 16.12 -3.87 10.37
C VAL A 15 14.66 -3.46 10.40
N THR A 16 14.38 -2.29 10.97
CA THR A 16 13.04 -1.71 11.03
C THR A 16 12.50 -1.49 9.62
N LEU A 17 13.29 -0.87 8.72
CA LEU A 17 12.89 -0.67 7.32
C LEU A 17 12.62 -2.00 6.59
N ALA A 18 13.42 -3.04 6.83
CA ALA A 18 13.18 -4.35 6.26
C ALA A 18 11.87 -4.98 6.77
N GLY A 19 11.61 -4.90 8.08
CA GLY A 19 10.37 -5.38 8.69
C GLY A 19 9.13 -4.65 8.16
N LEU A 20 9.20 -3.30 8.07
CA LEU A 20 8.16 -2.48 7.46
C LEU A 20 7.84 -2.95 6.03
N GLY A 21 8.86 -3.12 5.19
CA GLY A 21 8.69 -3.56 3.81
C GLY A 21 8.05 -4.94 3.71
N LEU A 22 8.48 -5.89 4.54
CA LEU A 22 7.92 -7.24 4.59
C LEU A 22 6.44 -7.24 4.97
N TRP A 23 6.08 -6.58 6.07
CA TRP A 23 4.69 -6.54 6.52
C TRP A 23 3.79 -5.80 5.52
N SER A 24 4.28 -4.71 4.94
CA SER A 24 3.52 -3.96 3.94
C SER A 24 3.27 -4.78 2.68
N LEU A 25 4.29 -5.50 2.19
CA LEU A 25 4.16 -6.39 1.03
C LEU A 25 3.23 -7.55 1.34
N ALA A 26 3.38 -8.20 2.49
CA ALA A 26 2.53 -9.31 2.90
C ALA A 26 1.04 -8.90 2.94
N LEU A 27 0.74 -7.73 3.54
CA LEU A 27 -0.62 -7.21 3.60
C LEU A 27 -1.14 -6.82 2.22
N TYR A 28 -0.31 -6.19 1.39
CA TYR A 28 -0.68 -5.82 0.02
C TYR A 28 -1.11 -7.05 -0.80
N LEU A 29 -0.35 -8.15 -0.70
CA LEU A 29 -0.64 -9.40 -1.40
C LEU A 29 -1.83 -10.15 -0.79
N ALA A 30 -1.89 -10.26 0.54
CA ALA A 30 -2.95 -11.01 1.22
C ALA A 30 -4.33 -10.37 1.06
N PHE A 31 -4.38 -9.05 0.92
CA PHE A 31 -5.62 -8.28 0.79
C PHE A 31 -5.76 -7.65 -0.61
N SER A 32 -5.48 -8.41 -1.67
CA SER A 32 -5.60 -7.94 -3.06
C SER A 32 -6.94 -7.24 -3.37
N PRO A 33 -8.12 -7.74 -2.96
CA PRO A 33 -9.38 -7.02 -3.21
C PRO A 33 -9.43 -5.62 -2.57
N VAL A 34 -8.79 -5.46 -1.40
CA VAL A 34 -8.67 -4.16 -0.73
C VAL A 34 -7.69 -3.27 -1.48
N SER A 35 -6.58 -3.83 -1.97
CA SER A 35 -5.62 -3.09 -2.80
C SER A 35 -6.28 -2.53 -4.06
N ASP A 36 -7.04 -3.37 -4.77
CA ASP A 36 -7.75 -2.98 -5.98
C ASP A 36 -8.79 -1.89 -5.68
N TRP A 37 -9.56 -2.07 -4.60
CA TRP A 37 -10.53 -1.07 -4.14
C TRP A 37 -9.86 0.27 -3.80
N VAL A 38 -8.74 0.27 -3.07
CA VAL A 38 -7.98 1.49 -2.74
C VAL A 38 -7.50 2.19 -4.01
N MET A 39 -6.94 1.42 -4.95
CA MET A 39 -6.47 1.94 -6.23
C MET A 39 -7.61 2.61 -7.01
N GLU A 40 -8.78 1.98 -7.09
CA GLU A 40 -9.95 2.58 -7.73
C GLU A 40 -10.46 3.84 -7.03
N GLN A 41 -10.43 3.90 -5.70
CA GLN A 41 -10.82 5.13 -4.98
C GLN A 41 -9.83 6.26 -5.26
N LEU A 42 -8.54 5.97 -5.24
CA LEU A 42 -7.50 6.95 -5.55
C LEU A 42 -7.60 7.44 -6.99
N GLN A 43 -7.84 6.55 -7.95
CA GLN A 43 -8.03 6.93 -9.35
C GLN A 43 -9.26 7.82 -9.51
N ARG A 44 -10.39 7.46 -8.89
CA ARG A 44 -11.61 8.30 -8.88
C ARG A 44 -11.35 9.67 -8.29
N TRP A 45 -10.63 9.72 -7.17
CA TRP A 45 -10.29 10.98 -6.51
C TRP A 45 -9.35 11.84 -7.36
N PHE A 46 -8.31 11.26 -7.96
CA PHE A 46 -7.41 11.98 -8.86
C PHE A 46 -8.14 12.52 -10.09
N ASN A 47 -9.00 11.72 -10.71
CA ASN A 47 -9.83 12.17 -11.84
C ASN A 47 -10.78 13.30 -11.43
N PHE A 48 -11.38 13.23 -10.24
CA PHE A 48 -12.22 14.31 -9.72
C PHE A 48 -11.43 15.59 -9.44
N ALA A 49 -10.29 15.46 -8.76
CA ALA A 49 -9.41 16.58 -8.45
C ALA A 49 -8.92 17.26 -9.74
N GLU A 50 -8.52 16.47 -10.74
CA GLU A 50 -8.08 16.98 -12.03
C GLU A 50 -9.21 17.68 -12.78
N ARG A 51 -10.43 17.13 -12.80
CA ARG A 51 -11.59 17.82 -13.40
C ARG A 51 -11.88 19.17 -12.76
N SER A 52 -11.62 19.33 -11.45
CA SER A 52 -11.84 20.60 -10.75
C SER A 52 -10.86 21.71 -11.14
N LEU A 53 -9.75 21.38 -11.80
CA LEU A 53 -8.73 22.34 -12.24
C LEU A 53 -9.06 22.98 -13.61
N TYR A 54 -10.01 22.44 -14.38
CA TYR A 54 -10.34 22.96 -15.70
C TYR A 54 -11.54 23.91 -15.67
N THR A 55 -11.38 25.05 -16.35
CA THR A 55 -12.45 26.04 -16.52
C THR A 55 -13.25 25.84 -17.83
N SER A 56 -12.71 25.08 -18.80
CA SER A 56 -13.37 24.78 -20.08
C SER A 56 -13.44 23.28 -20.37
N GLU A 57 -14.58 22.81 -20.90
CA GLU A 57 -14.79 21.38 -21.21
C GLU A 57 -13.99 20.92 -22.44
N GLU A 58 -13.74 21.80 -23.41
CA GLU A 58 -12.95 21.48 -24.62
C GLU A 58 -11.48 21.17 -24.30
N GLU A 59 -10.88 21.88 -23.35
CA GLU A 59 -9.49 21.66 -22.94
C GLU A 59 -9.33 20.33 -22.18
N PHE A 60 -10.33 19.98 -21.38
CA PHE A 60 -10.40 18.70 -20.67
C PHE A 60 -10.52 17.53 -21.65
N GLU A 61 -11.48 17.57 -22.58
CA GLU A 61 -11.69 16.48 -23.55
C GLU A 61 -10.47 16.23 -24.44
N ARG A 62 -9.72 17.27 -24.80
CA ARG A 62 -8.50 17.14 -25.61
C ARG A 62 -7.38 16.36 -24.90
N THR A 63 -7.31 16.42 -23.58
CA THR A 63 -6.22 15.83 -22.78
C THR A 63 -6.64 14.64 -21.91
N ARG A 64 -7.95 14.33 -21.89
CA ARG A 64 -8.57 13.35 -20.99
C ARG A 64 -7.86 12.00 -20.95
N LEU A 65 -7.65 11.37 -22.11
CA LEU A 65 -7.13 10.00 -22.17
C LEU A 65 -5.70 9.87 -21.63
N ALA A 66 -4.83 10.82 -21.95
CA ALA A 66 -3.45 10.82 -21.45
C ALA A 66 -3.41 11.08 -19.93
N ARG A 67 -4.32 11.91 -19.40
CA ARG A 67 -4.38 12.24 -17.98
C ARG A 67 -5.01 11.14 -17.14
N GLU A 68 -6.09 10.52 -17.60
CA GLU A 68 -6.69 9.35 -16.94
C GLU A 68 -5.69 8.20 -16.81
N SER A 69 -4.82 7.98 -17.81
CA SER A 69 -3.73 7.00 -17.72
C SER A 69 -2.67 7.38 -16.67
N GLN A 70 -2.32 8.66 -16.55
CA GLN A 70 -1.40 9.15 -15.51
C GLN A 70 -2.01 8.99 -14.12
N ASN A 71 -3.29 9.32 -13.95
CA ASN A 71 -3.99 9.17 -12.69
C ASN A 71 -4.13 7.71 -12.28
N ALA A 72 -4.39 6.80 -13.22
CA ALA A 72 -4.38 5.37 -12.95
C ALA A 72 -2.99 4.89 -12.48
N PHE A 73 -1.93 5.37 -13.12
CA PHE A 73 -0.55 5.06 -12.71
C PHE A 73 -0.20 5.63 -11.33
N TYR A 74 -0.56 6.88 -11.05
CA TYR A 74 -0.35 7.43 -9.71
C TYR A 74 -1.20 6.68 -8.68
N ALA A 75 -2.44 6.31 -9.00
CA ALA A 75 -3.30 5.57 -8.08
C ALA A 75 -2.70 4.23 -7.69
N SER A 76 -2.06 3.51 -8.62
CA SER A 76 -1.38 2.24 -8.31
C SER A 76 -0.13 2.41 -7.45
N ILE A 77 0.58 3.54 -7.56
CA ILE A 77 1.72 3.83 -6.66
C ILE A 77 1.24 4.24 -5.28
N PHE A 78 0.27 5.16 -5.22
CA PHE A 78 -0.24 5.70 -3.96
C PHE A 78 -1.08 4.67 -3.19
N SER A 79 -1.61 3.63 -3.85
CA SER A 79 -2.34 2.55 -3.19
C SER A 79 -1.45 1.73 -2.23
N ILE A 80 -0.12 1.81 -2.37
CA ILE A 80 0.84 1.16 -1.47
C ILE A 80 0.87 1.85 -0.09
N VAL A 81 0.57 3.16 -0.03
CA VAL A 81 0.74 3.97 1.20
C VAL A 81 -0.09 3.46 2.39
N PRO A 82 -1.38 3.12 2.25
CA PRO A 82 -2.15 2.51 3.33
C PRO A 82 -1.50 1.23 3.88
N PHE A 83 -0.92 0.40 3.01
CA PHE A 83 -0.24 -0.83 3.42
C PHE A 83 1.09 -0.56 4.11
N LEU A 84 1.82 0.51 3.73
CA LEU A 84 3.00 0.97 4.47
C LEU A 84 2.65 1.40 5.90
N ILE A 85 1.53 2.09 6.07
CA ILE A 85 1.05 2.54 7.38
C ILE A 85 0.65 1.32 8.23
N VAL A 86 -0.24 0.48 7.73
CA VAL A 86 -0.74 -0.68 8.47
C VAL A 86 0.39 -1.70 8.71
N GLY A 87 1.22 -1.96 7.70
CA GLY A 87 2.39 -2.83 7.81
C GLY A 87 3.37 -2.31 8.87
N GLY A 88 3.51 -0.99 9.00
CA GLY A 88 4.31 -0.41 10.06
C GLY A 88 3.73 -0.55 11.45
N VAL A 89 2.41 -0.40 11.59
CA VAL A 89 1.72 -0.66 12.85
C VAL A 89 1.87 -2.13 13.25
N VAL A 90 1.72 -3.07 12.30
CA VAL A 90 1.88 -4.50 12.57
C VAL A 90 3.31 -4.84 12.94
N ASN A 91 4.31 -4.37 12.18
CA ASN A 91 5.72 -4.59 12.50
C ASN A 91 6.04 -4.10 13.91
N TYR A 92 5.60 -2.88 14.24
CA TYR A 92 5.83 -2.27 15.54
C TYR A 92 5.13 -3.06 16.67
N GLY A 93 3.90 -3.50 16.46
CA GLY A 93 3.18 -4.34 17.43
C GLY A 93 3.89 -5.66 17.71
N VAL A 94 4.41 -6.31 16.68
CA VAL A 94 5.19 -7.56 16.83
C VAL A 94 6.54 -7.29 17.49
N GLU A 95 7.20 -6.18 17.14
CA GLU A 95 8.47 -5.79 17.74
C GLU A 95 8.32 -5.50 19.25
N LEU A 96 7.25 -4.81 19.65
CA LEU A 96 6.94 -4.56 21.07
C LEU A 96 6.61 -5.84 21.84
N GLY A 97 5.87 -6.78 21.22
CA GLY A 97 5.40 -7.98 21.91
C GLY A 97 6.43 -9.12 21.94
N LEU A 98 7.08 -9.38 20.81
CA LEU A 98 7.93 -10.56 20.59
C LEU A 98 9.40 -10.19 20.31
N GLY A 99 9.69 -8.93 20.04
CA GLY A 99 11.04 -8.45 19.73
C GLY A 99 11.34 -8.35 18.23
N ARG A 100 12.46 -7.70 17.93
CA ARG A 100 12.88 -7.35 16.56
C ARG A 100 13.06 -8.52 15.60
N SER A 101 13.69 -9.60 16.05
CA SER A 101 13.94 -10.78 15.21
C SER A 101 12.62 -11.43 14.78
N TRP A 102 11.66 -11.50 15.69
CA TRP A 102 10.33 -12.04 15.42
C TRP A 102 9.55 -11.19 14.42
N ALA A 103 9.63 -9.87 14.52
CA ALA A 103 8.98 -8.97 13.56
C ALA A 103 9.42 -9.24 12.12
N VAL A 104 10.73 -9.43 11.91
CA VAL A 104 11.28 -9.75 10.57
C VAL A 104 10.93 -11.18 10.14
N SER A 105 11.15 -12.18 10.99
CA SER A 105 10.89 -13.58 10.65
C SER A 105 9.41 -13.84 10.33
N MET A 106 8.50 -13.28 11.13
CA MET A 106 7.05 -13.39 10.89
C MET A 106 6.63 -12.61 9.64
N GLY A 107 7.27 -11.47 9.35
CA GLY A 107 7.07 -10.74 8.10
C GLY A 107 7.46 -11.59 6.88
N ILE A 108 8.60 -12.29 6.92
CA ILE A 108 9.03 -13.20 5.84
C ILE A 108 8.01 -14.33 5.64
N LEU A 109 7.59 -15.00 6.74
CA LEU A 109 6.59 -16.07 6.66
C LEU A 109 5.26 -15.56 6.09
N SER A 110 4.86 -14.35 6.49
CA SER A 110 3.64 -13.71 5.98
C SER A 110 3.75 -13.40 4.49
N CYS A 111 4.90 -12.91 4.01
CA CYS A 111 5.15 -12.71 2.58
C CYS A 111 5.04 -14.01 1.79
N ILE A 112 5.64 -15.10 2.30
CA ILE A 112 5.56 -16.42 1.65
C ILE A 112 4.10 -16.89 1.58
N GLY A 113 3.38 -16.85 2.71
CA GLY A 113 1.98 -17.27 2.76
C GLY A 113 1.07 -16.43 1.87
N ALA A 114 1.22 -15.10 1.91
CA ALA A 114 0.46 -14.17 1.08
C ALA A 114 0.77 -14.34 -0.42
N GLY A 115 2.03 -14.59 -0.76
CA GLY A 115 2.43 -14.88 -2.14
C GLY A 115 1.82 -16.16 -2.67
N VAL A 116 1.82 -17.23 -1.88
CA VAL A 116 1.16 -18.50 -2.24
C VAL A 116 -0.35 -18.31 -2.38
N TYR A 117 -0.98 -17.60 -1.45
CA TYR A 117 -2.41 -17.27 -1.51
C TYR A 117 -2.75 -16.50 -2.79
N GLU A 118 -2.00 -15.44 -3.10
CA GLU A 118 -2.27 -14.58 -4.26
C GLU A 118 -2.08 -15.35 -5.57
N LEU A 119 -1.08 -16.22 -5.67
CA LEU A 119 -0.92 -17.12 -6.82
C LEU A 119 -2.12 -18.05 -6.98
N GLY A 120 -2.58 -18.70 -5.90
CA GLY A 120 -3.74 -19.57 -5.93
C GLY A 120 -5.04 -18.83 -6.28
N ARG A 121 -5.21 -17.60 -5.76
CA ARG A 121 -6.37 -16.75 -6.09
C ARG A 121 -6.41 -16.41 -7.58
N ARG A 122 -5.27 -16.06 -8.18
CA ARG A 122 -5.16 -15.76 -9.61
C ARG A 122 -5.43 -16.97 -10.49
N ASP A 123 -4.92 -18.14 -10.10
CA ASP A 123 -5.18 -19.39 -10.79
C ASP A 123 -6.68 -19.71 -10.83
N GLY A 124 -7.35 -19.58 -9.68
CA GLY A 124 -8.80 -19.76 -9.59
C GLY A 124 -9.62 -18.80 -10.46
N GLN A 125 -9.17 -17.55 -10.63
CA GLN A 125 -9.82 -16.57 -11.51
C GLN A 125 -9.60 -16.84 -13.00
N SER A 126 -8.57 -17.61 -13.37
CA SER A 126 -8.26 -17.93 -14.77
C SER A 126 -9.03 -19.14 -15.31
N LEU A 127 -9.66 -19.91 -14.42
CA LEU A 127 -10.42 -21.13 -14.72
C LEU A 127 -11.93 -20.87 -14.91
N ASP A 128 -12.39 -19.65 -14.62
CA ASP A 128 -13.74 -19.14 -14.91
C ASP A 128 -13.76 -18.32 -16.21
#